data_AF-A0A423QBA9-F1
#
_entry.id   AF-A0A423QBA9-F1
#
_cell.length_a   1.000
_cell.length_b   1.000
_cell.length_c   1.000
_cell.angle_alpha   90.00
_cell.angle_beta   90.00
_cell.angle_gamma   90.00
#
_symmetry.space_group_name_H-M   'P 1'
#
loop_
_entity.id
_entity.type
_entity.pdbx_description
1 polymer ?
#
loop_
_entity_poly.entity_id
_entity_poly.type
_entity_poly.pdbx_seq_one_letter_code
_entity_poly.pdbx_strand_id
1 'polypeptide(L)'
;MGTGATASGDQSLSIGTGNTVSGDGAGAIGDPSTVTGDGSYAMGNDNTIDADEAGVFGNRNTLADTAVGSRIIGNDNDVDVAESYAHFWCMSD
;
A
#
# COMPACT_ATOMS: atom_id res chain seq x y z
N MET A 1 -0.71 15.72 -0.50
CA MET A 1 -1.24 16.69 0.49
C MET A 1 -0.74 16.30 1.86
N GLY A 2 -0.04 17.21 2.54
CA GLY A 2 0.64 16.95 3.81
C GLY A 2 2.16 16.98 3.65
N THR A 3 2.89 16.89 4.76
CA THR A 3 4.35 17.16 4.80
C THR A 3 5.12 16.04 4.12
N GLY A 4 5.84 16.36 3.04
CA GLY A 4 6.66 15.36 2.32
C GLY A 4 5.87 14.34 1.49
N ALA A 5 4.54 14.49 1.39
CA ALA A 5 3.70 13.63 0.55
C ALA A 5 3.92 13.94 -0.94
N THR A 6 4.33 12.92 -1.70
CA THR A 6 4.58 12.96 -3.15
C THR A 6 3.54 12.10 -3.87
N ALA A 7 2.94 12.67 -4.91
CA ALA A 7 2.06 11.99 -5.87
C ALA A 7 2.59 12.31 -7.27
N SER A 8 3.29 11.36 -7.90
CA SER A 8 3.96 11.55 -9.18
C SER A 8 3.41 10.68 -10.31
N GLY A 9 2.63 9.64 -10.00
CA GLY A 9 1.92 8.86 -11.01
C GLY A 9 0.73 9.63 -11.59
N ASP A 10 0.31 9.29 -12.80
CA ASP A 10 -0.85 9.89 -13.44
C ASP A 10 -2.11 9.59 -12.62
N GLN A 11 -2.92 10.61 -12.32
CA GLN A 11 -4.12 10.49 -11.50
C GLN A 11 -3.88 9.91 -10.09
N SER A 12 -2.65 9.99 -9.58
CA SER A 12 -2.31 9.46 -8.26
C SER A 12 -2.81 10.34 -7.09
N LEU A 13 -2.96 9.71 -5.92
CA LEU A 13 -3.38 10.37 -4.67
C LEU A 13 -2.36 10.11 -3.55
N SER A 14 -1.90 11.16 -2.88
CA SER A 14 -1.02 11.01 -1.71
C SER A 14 -1.49 11.96 -0.61
N ILE A 15 -1.98 11.44 0.52
CA ILE A 15 -2.51 12.23 1.65
C ILE A 15 -1.84 11.80 2.96
N GLY A 16 -1.28 12.75 3.70
CA GLY A 16 -0.64 12.52 4.99
C GLY A 16 0.84 12.89 4.96
N THR A 17 1.67 12.21 5.74
CA THR A 17 3.08 12.56 5.90
C THR A 17 3.96 11.55 5.17
N GLY A 18 4.96 12.02 4.41
CA GLY A 18 6.00 11.17 3.83
C GLY A 18 5.58 10.12 2.80
N ASN A 19 4.29 10.04 2.43
CA ASN A 19 3.83 9.07 1.43
C ASN A 19 4.44 9.35 0.05
N THR A 20 4.87 8.31 -0.65
CA THR A 20 5.36 8.40 -2.04
C THR A 20 4.50 7.51 -2.92
N VAL A 21 3.72 8.11 -3.82
CA VAL A 21 2.84 7.40 -4.74
C VAL A 21 3.28 7.69 -6.16
N SER A 22 3.87 6.69 -6.81
CA SER A 22 4.38 6.79 -8.18
C SER A 22 3.65 5.92 -9.19
N GLY A 23 2.81 4.98 -8.75
CA GLY A 23 1.93 4.21 -9.64
C GLY A 23 0.80 5.05 -10.21
N ASP A 24 0.39 4.74 -11.43
CA ASP A 24 -0.71 5.40 -12.13
C ASP A 24 -2.06 4.96 -11.56
N GLY A 25 -2.97 5.91 -11.33
CA GLY A 25 -4.25 5.67 -10.69
C GLY A 25 -4.15 5.09 -9.26
N ALA A 26 -2.98 5.18 -8.64
CA ALA A 26 -2.70 4.64 -7.31
C ALA A 26 -2.96 5.67 -6.19
N GLY A 27 -3.02 5.20 -4.94
CA GLY A 27 -3.31 6.06 -3.80
C GLY A 27 -2.67 5.64 -2.48
N ALA A 28 -2.29 6.62 -1.65
CA ALA A 28 -1.88 6.40 -0.27
C ALA A 28 -2.49 7.43 0.69
N ILE A 29 -2.99 6.95 1.83
CA ILE A 29 -3.49 7.77 2.93
C ILE A 29 -2.86 7.29 4.25
N GLY A 30 -2.06 8.13 4.92
CA GLY A 30 -1.41 7.78 6.19
C GLY A 30 -0.02 8.39 6.39
N ASP A 31 0.87 7.70 7.11
CA ASP A 31 2.23 8.17 7.43
C ASP A 31 3.23 7.03 7.71
N PRO A 32 4.36 6.93 7.00
CA PRO A 32 4.53 7.08 5.56
C PRO A 32 4.13 5.78 4.83
N SER A 33 4.00 5.80 3.51
CA SER A 33 3.82 4.59 2.68
C SER A 33 4.33 4.84 1.28
N THR A 34 4.87 3.79 0.66
CA THR A 34 5.38 3.81 -0.72
C THR A 34 4.48 2.94 -1.58
N VAL A 35 3.89 3.51 -2.63
CA VAL A 35 3.00 2.80 -3.56
C VAL A 35 3.51 3.04 -4.98
N THR A 36 4.15 2.02 -5.54
CA THR A 36 4.73 2.07 -6.90
C THR A 36 3.90 1.31 -7.93
N GLY A 37 3.10 0.33 -7.50
CA GLY A 37 2.21 -0.42 -8.39
C GLY A 37 1.00 0.38 -8.87
N ASP A 38 0.60 0.14 -10.11
CA ASP A 38 -0.50 0.82 -10.78
C ASP A 38 -1.86 0.35 -10.23
N GLY A 39 -2.79 1.29 -10.09
CA GLY A 39 -4.13 1.02 -9.55
C GLY A 39 -4.14 0.54 -8.09
N SER A 40 -3.02 0.65 -7.39
CA SER A 40 -2.83 0.12 -6.04
C SER A 40 -3.10 1.15 -4.95
N TYR A 41 -3.58 0.68 -3.80
CA TYR A 41 -4.02 1.57 -2.72
C TYR A 41 -3.52 1.14 -1.34
N ALA A 42 -2.95 2.09 -0.59
CA ALA A 42 -2.58 1.94 0.81
C ALA A 42 -3.41 2.86 1.72
N MET A 43 -3.91 2.31 2.83
CA MET A 43 -4.45 3.09 3.94
C MET A 43 -3.81 2.63 5.26
N GLY A 44 -3.06 3.51 5.92
CA GLY A 44 -2.30 3.24 7.13
C GLY A 44 -0.83 3.61 7.00
N ASN A 45 0.04 2.96 7.79
CA ASN A 45 1.41 3.41 8.04
C ASN A 45 2.45 2.36 7.65
N ASP A 46 3.61 2.80 7.20
CA ASP A 46 4.78 1.98 6.84
C ASP A 46 4.48 0.86 5.83
N ASN A 47 3.59 1.08 4.85
CA ASN A 47 3.31 0.08 3.81
C ASN A 47 4.19 0.29 2.57
N THR A 48 4.60 -0.80 1.93
CA THR A 48 5.29 -0.82 0.63
C THR A 48 4.48 -1.68 -0.34
N ILE A 49 3.94 -1.07 -1.40
CA ILE A 49 3.11 -1.76 -2.40
C ILE A 49 3.74 -1.56 -3.77
N ASP A 50 4.48 -2.57 -4.22
CA ASP A 50 5.07 -2.63 -5.55
C ASP A 50 4.20 -3.42 -6.53
N ALA A 51 3.27 -4.23 -6.03
CA ALA A 51 2.28 -4.95 -6.83
C ALA A 51 1.26 -4.01 -7.48
N ASP A 52 0.91 -4.29 -8.73
CA ASP A 52 -0.23 -3.70 -9.43
C ASP A 52 -1.57 -4.24 -8.89
N GLU A 53 -2.62 -3.43 -9.01
CA GLU A 53 -4.01 -3.75 -8.67
C GLU A 53 -4.21 -4.24 -7.22
N ALA A 54 -3.30 -3.88 -6.32
CA ALA A 54 -3.23 -4.35 -4.96
C ALA A 54 -3.91 -3.40 -3.96
N GLY A 55 -4.22 -3.89 -2.77
CA GLY A 55 -4.84 -3.07 -1.73
C GLY A 55 -4.42 -3.45 -0.32
N VAL A 56 -4.07 -2.46 0.48
CA VAL A 56 -3.67 -2.62 1.88
C VAL A 56 -4.48 -1.70 2.78
N PHE A 57 -4.99 -2.27 3.87
CA PHE A 57 -5.50 -1.53 5.02
C PHE A 57 -4.80 -2.01 6.30
N GLY A 58 -3.93 -1.18 6.87
CA GLY A 58 -3.16 -1.51 8.08
C GLY A 58 -1.72 -1.01 8.01
N ASN A 59 -0.80 -1.65 8.75
CA ASN A 59 0.55 -1.11 8.93
C ASN A 59 1.68 -2.12 8.70
N ARG A 60 2.83 -1.66 8.20
CA ARG A 60 4.04 -2.50 8.00
C ARG A 60 3.77 -3.72 7.11
N ASN A 61 3.07 -3.50 6.00
CA ASN A 61 2.84 -4.56 5.01
C ASN A 61 3.67 -4.32 3.75
N THR A 62 4.19 -5.40 3.18
CA THR A 62 4.92 -5.41 1.91
C THR A 62 4.22 -6.31 0.90
N LEU A 63 3.91 -5.76 -0.28
CA LEU A 63 3.45 -6.52 -1.43
C LEU A 63 4.48 -6.31 -2.54
N ALA A 64 5.27 -7.33 -2.85
CA ALA A 64 6.26 -7.29 -3.92
C ALA A 64 5.58 -7.13 -5.31
N ASP A 65 6.32 -6.76 -6.34
CA ASP A 65 5.82 -6.62 -7.72
C ASP A 65 5.11 -7.87 -8.26
N THR A 66 5.49 -9.06 -7.78
CA THR A 66 4.87 -10.35 -8.08
C THR A 66 3.51 -10.57 -7.43
N ALA A 67 3.12 -9.76 -6.44
CA ALA A 67 1.91 -9.92 -5.65
C ALA A 67 0.67 -9.26 -6.27
N VAL A 68 0.60 -9.18 -7.60
CA VAL A 68 -0.49 -8.54 -8.36
C VAL A 68 -1.87 -8.99 -7.85
N GLY A 69 -2.78 -8.02 -7.71
CA GLY A 69 -4.17 -8.26 -7.29
C GLY A 69 -4.36 -8.55 -5.79
N SER A 70 -3.28 -8.73 -5.03
CA SER A 70 -3.35 -9.16 -3.63
C SER A 70 -4.01 -8.11 -2.72
N ARG A 71 -4.71 -8.60 -1.69
CA ARG A 71 -5.45 -7.77 -0.73
C ARG A 71 -5.04 -8.10 0.70
N ILE A 72 -4.61 -7.09 1.44
CA ILE A 72 -4.18 -7.22 2.84
C ILE A 72 -5.03 -6.34 3.76
N ILE A 73 -5.46 -6.94 4.86
CA ILE A 73 -5.99 -6.21 6.02
C ILE A 73 -5.27 -6.75 7.26
N GLY A 74 -4.49 -5.90 7.92
CA GLY A 74 -3.70 -6.28 9.09
C GLY A 74 -2.33 -5.59 9.16
N ASN A 75 -1.44 -6.14 9.98
CA ASN A 75 -0.09 -5.63 10.15
C ASN A 75 0.95 -6.73 9.91
N ASP A 76 2.17 -6.35 9.54
CA ASP A 76 3.32 -7.27 9.44
C ASP A 76 3.16 -8.41 8.44
N ASN A 77 2.54 -8.13 7.29
CA ASN A 77 2.41 -9.11 6.21
C ASN A 77 3.46 -8.84 5.14
N ASP A 78 4.12 -9.90 4.68
CA ASP A 78 5.05 -9.89 3.56
C ASP A 78 4.54 -10.88 2.51
N VAL A 79 4.15 -10.36 1.35
CA VAL A 79 3.50 -11.12 0.28
C VAL A 79 4.33 -10.98 -1.00
N ASP A 80 4.77 -12.13 -1.52
CA ASP A 80 5.61 -12.24 -2.71
C ASP A 80 4.99 -13.10 -3.83
N VAL A 81 3.70 -13.45 -3.71
CA VAL A 81 2.95 -14.24 -4.69
C VAL A 81 1.62 -13.58 -5.06
N ALA A 82 1.26 -13.67 -6.35
CA ALA A 82 0.04 -13.08 -6.90
C ALA A 82 -1.25 -13.65 -6.27
N GLU A 83 -2.31 -12.85 -6.31
CA GLU A 83 -3.68 -13.24 -5.91
C GLU A 83 -3.78 -13.82 -4.50
N SER A 84 -2.88 -13.39 -3.61
CA SER A 84 -2.93 -13.80 -2.22
C SER A 84 -3.91 -12.91 -1.44
N TYR A 85 -4.67 -13.55 -0.56
CA TYR A 85 -5.52 -12.88 0.40
C TYR A 85 -4.92 -13.07 1.78
N ALA A 86 -4.20 -12.07 2.29
CA ALA A 86 -3.67 -12.08 3.66
C ALA A 86 -4.63 -11.31 4.58
N HIS A 87 -5.43 -12.05 5.36
CA HIS A 87 -6.27 -11.50 6.42
C HIS A 87 -5.72 -11.98 7.77
N PHE A 88 -4.82 -11.22 8.39
CA PHE A 88 -4.29 -11.56 9.71
C PHE A 88 -5.08 -10.84 10.80
N TRP A 89 -6.11 -11.52 11.30
CA TRP A 89 -6.79 -11.19 12.55
C TRP A 89 -5.98 -11.76 13.72
N CYS A 90 -5.33 -10.91 14.51
CA CYS A 90 -5.09 -11.25 15.91
C CYS A 90 -6.18 -10.57 16.76
N MET A 91 -7.23 -11.31 17.10
CA MET A 91 -7.95 -11.05 18.35
C MET A 91 -7.22 -11.84 19.45
N SER A 92 -6.32 -11.20 20.18
CA SER A 92 -6.12 -11.44 21.62
C SER A 92 -5.06 -10.48 22.20
N ASP A 93 -5.57 -9.60 23.07
CA ASP A 93 -4.99 -8.85 24.20
C ASP A 93 -3.77 -7.95 24.01
#